data_AF-B7PBD0-F1
#
_entry.id   AF-B7PBD0-F1
#
_cell.length_a   1.000
_cell.length_b   1.000
_cell.length_c   1.000
_cell.angle_alpha   90.00
_cell.angle_beta   90.00
_cell.angle_gamma   90.00
#
_symmetry.space_group_name_H-M   'P 1'
#
loop_
_entity.id
_entity.type
_entity.pdbx_description
1 polymer ?
#
loop_
_entity_poly.entity_id
_entity_poly.type
_entity_poly.pdbx_seq_one_letter_code
_entity_poly.pdbx_strand_id
1 'polypeptide(L)'
;MQTIDGENEVRCSALKDARNWSSELWKAATLFPEVAVSDMEDTSPTCEGCGIEPATRMVDFSGTCYNKLDLTETSAEEEEEEKRTFRLCLGCAQPLGSYCQLHHYKFHAFQKCKDKVSSMQTEQKLKESHIILERCLQDDAWVNQMFADLQGLWETCTQPS
;
A
#
# COMPACT_ATOMS: atom_id res chain seq x y z
N MET A 1 -4.16 5.37 -24.98
CA MET A 1 -4.50 5.96 -23.67
C MET A 1 -4.36 4.86 -22.65
N GLN A 2 -3.26 4.82 -21.90
CA GLN A 2 -3.10 3.86 -20.81
C GLN A 2 -3.94 4.34 -19.62
N THR A 3 -4.68 3.43 -19.00
CA THR A 3 -5.48 3.71 -17.81
C THR A 3 -4.58 3.70 -16.57
N ILE A 4 -4.98 4.41 -15.51
CA ILE A 4 -4.27 4.45 -14.22
C ILE A 4 -4.01 3.02 -13.72
N ASP A 5 -5.03 2.17 -13.79
CA ASP A 5 -4.95 0.76 -13.41
C ASP A 5 -3.89 0.00 -14.20
N GLY A 6 -3.87 0.15 -15.53
CA GLY A 6 -2.90 -0.55 -16.37
C GLY A 6 -1.46 -0.11 -16.10
N GLU A 7 -1.25 1.18 -15.91
CA GLU A 7 0.06 1.73 -15.52
C GLU A 7 0.52 1.20 -14.16
N ASN A 8 -0.37 1.19 -13.17
CA ASN A 8 -0.06 0.68 -11.84
C ASN A 8 0.29 -0.82 -11.86
N GLU A 9 -0.46 -1.61 -12.64
CA GLU A 9 -0.29 -3.05 -12.77
C GLU A 9 1.04 -3.42 -13.43
N VAL A 10 1.48 -2.67 -14.45
CA VAL A 10 2.80 -2.82 -15.08
C VAL A 10 3.92 -2.63 -14.04
N ARG A 11 3.85 -1.58 -13.22
CA ARG A 11 4.88 -1.26 -12.22
C ARG A 11 4.90 -2.27 -11.07
N CYS A 12 3.73 -2.67 -10.61
CA CYS A 12 3.58 -3.70 -9.58
C CYS A 12 4.14 -5.05 -10.07
N SER A 13 3.87 -5.41 -11.32
CA SER A 13 4.42 -6.64 -11.94
C SER A 13 5.94 -6.58 -12.09
N ALA A 14 6.49 -5.45 -12.53
CA ALA A 14 7.94 -5.28 -12.63
C ALA A 14 8.65 -5.43 -11.28
N LEU A 15 8.10 -4.87 -10.20
CA LEU A 15 8.61 -5.07 -8.84
C LEU A 15 8.51 -6.54 -8.40
N LYS A 16 7.42 -7.22 -8.75
CA LYS A 16 7.22 -8.62 -8.42
C LYS A 16 8.20 -9.54 -9.12
N ASP A 17 8.35 -9.39 -10.44
CA ASP A 17 9.19 -10.25 -11.27
C ASP A 17 10.69 -10.09 -10.96
N ALA A 18 11.10 -8.91 -10.51
CA ALA A 18 12.47 -8.63 -10.16
C ALA A 18 12.87 -9.12 -8.75
N ARG A 19 12.02 -9.85 -8.04
CA ARG A 19 12.23 -10.25 -6.64
C ARG A 19 11.90 -11.71 -6.39
N ASN A 20 12.67 -12.32 -5.49
CA ASN A 20 12.47 -13.69 -5.04
C ASN A 20 12.19 -13.71 -3.53
N TRP A 21 11.09 -13.08 -3.13
CA TRP A 21 10.62 -13.11 -1.74
C TRP A 21 9.96 -14.45 -1.41
N SER A 22 10.05 -14.84 -0.15
CA SER A 22 9.33 -15.98 0.41
C SER A 22 7.83 -15.83 0.23
N SER A 23 7.13 -16.97 0.19
CA SER A 23 5.67 -17.01 0.08
C SER A 23 4.98 -16.22 1.20
N GLU A 24 5.50 -16.30 2.41
CA GLU A 24 4.98 -15.63 3.60
C GLU A 24 5.14 -14.11 3.51
N LEU A 25 6.27 -13.63 2.98
CA LEU A 25 6.46 -12.19 2.77
C LEU A 25 5.54 -11.67 1.67
N TRP A 26 5.38 -12.42 0.56
CA TRP A 26 4.40 -12.06 -0.48
C TRP A 26 2.96 -12.05 0.05
N LYS A 27 2.61 -13.03 0.89
CA LYS A 27 1.29 -13.11 1.50
C LYS A 27 1.03 -11.90 2.38
N ALA A 28 1.95 -11.56 3.29
CA ALA A 28 1.82 -10.39 4.14
C ALA A 28 1.71 -9.08 3.31
N ALA A 29 2.58 -8.91 2.32
CA ALA A 29 2.62 -7.71 1.48
C ALA A 29 1.41 -7.51 0.56
N THR A 30 0.59 -8.54 0.36
CA THR A 30 -0.64 -8.48 -0.46
C THR A 30 -1.92 -8.53 0.38
N LEU A 31 -1.78 -8.77 1.68
CA LEU A 31 -2.86 -8.89 2.65
C LEU A 31 -2.99 -7.62 3.48
N PHE A 32 -1.86 -7.06 3.94
CA PHE A 32 -1.82 -5.91 4.84
C PHE A 32 -1.45 -4.62 4.10
N PRO A 33 -2.32 -3.59 4.16
CA PRO A 33 -2.16 -2.38 3.35
C PRO A 33 -1.02 -1.46 3.78
N GLU A 34 -0.56 -1.57 5.03
CA GLU A 34 0.47 -0.71 5.61
C GLU A 34 1.72 -1.50 5.96
N VAL A 35 2.88 -0.87 5.78
CA VAL A 35 4.18 -1.46 6.11
C VAL A 35 5.12 -0.41 6.69
N ALA A 36 5.77 -0.77 7.80
CA ALA A 36 6.83 0.01 8.42
C ALA A 36 8.16 -0.74 8.31
N VAL A 37 9.24 -0.01 8.03
CA VAL A 37 10.60 -0.55 7.95
C VAL A 37 11.48 0.21 8.92
N SER A 38 12.22 -0.51 9.75
CA SER A 38 13.16 0.06 10.72
C SER A 38 14.52 -0.64 10.68
N ASP A 39 15.56 0.07 11.13
CA ASP A 39 16.90 -0.51 11.27
C ASP A 39 16.95 -1.47 12.46
N MET A 40 17.66 -2.58 12.30
CA MET A 40 17.96 -3.50 13.39
C MET A 40 19.32 -3.15 14.02
N GLU A 41 19.38 -3.17 15.35
CA GLU A 41 20.64 -3.03 16.08
C GLU A 41 21.51 -4.29 15.95
N ASP A 42 20.88 -5.47 15.92
CA ASP A 42 21.53 -6.77 15.77
C ASP A 42 21.24 -7.39 14.40
N THR A 43 22.29 -7.84 13.70
CA THR A 43 22.13 -8.56 12.44
C THR A 43 21.64 -9.98 12.69
N SER A 44 20.56 -10.37 12.03
CA SER A 44 20.16 -11.78 11.99
C SER A 44 20.96 -12.52 10.91
N PRO A 45 21.23 -13.83 11.09
CA PRO A 45 22.06 -14.59 10.16
C PRO A 45 21.43 -14.77 8.77
N THR A 46 20.09 -14.64 8.63
CA THR A 46 19.43 -14.90 7.35
C THR A 46 18.17 -14.05 7.18
N CYS A 47 18.06 -13.41 6.02
CA CYS A 47 16.89 -12.67 5.55
C CYS A 47 15.71 -13.61 5.33
N GLU A 48 14.59 -13.32 5.97
CA GLU A 48 13.35 -14.11 5.86
C GLU A 48 12.62 -13.90 4.51
N GLY A 49 13.08 -12.91 3.72
CA GLY A 49 12.60 -12.64 2.37
C GLY A 49 13.29 -13.52 1.33
N CYS A 50 14.61 -13.35 1.13
CA CYS A 50 15.34 -14.07 0.09
C CYS A 50 16.05 -15.34 0.57
N GLY A 51 16.27 -15.50 1.88
CA GLY A 51 17.03 -16.63 2.44
C GLY A 51 18.54 -16.61 2.19
N ILE A 52 19.07 -15.52 1.62
CA ILE A 52 20.47 -15.45 1.13
C ILE A 52 21.32 -14.50 2.00
N GLU A 53 20.92 -13.24 2.09
CA GLU A 53 21.70 -12.19 2.77
C GLU A 53 21.38 -12.13 4.28
N PRO A 54 22.26 -11.57 5.13
CA PRO A 54 21.95 -11.27 6.52
C PRO A 54 20.80 -10.28 6.64
N ALA A 55 19.98 -10.40 7.68
CA ALA A 55 18.93 -9.43 7.93
C ALA A 55 19.47 -8.21 8.68
N THR A 56 19.11 -7.03 8.19
CA THR A 56 19.54 -5.72 8.73
C THR A 56 18.38 -4.77 8.97
N ARG A 57 17.15 -5.18 8.63
CA ARG A 57 15.92 -4.39 8.73
C ARG A 57 14.84 -5.22 9.41
N MET A 58 14.07 -4.58 10.28
CA MET A 58 12.82 -5.11 10.80
C MET A 58 11.69 -4.51 9.97
N VAL A 59 10.75 -5.35 9.56
CA VAL A 59 9.58 -4.97 8.80
C VAL A 59 8.34 -5.42 9.54
N ASP A 60 7.40 -4.50 9.73
CA ASP A 60 6.14 -4.73 10.40
C ASP A 60 4.98 -4.34 9.49
N PHE A 61 4.13 -5.32 9.17
CA PHE A 61 2.90 -5.13 8.43
C PHE A 61 1.74 -4.79 9.36
N SER A 62 0.90 -3.84 8.95
CA SER A 62 -0.23 -3.37 9.74
C SER A 62 -1.41 -2.94 8.86
N GLY A 63 -2.45 -2.42 9.49
CA GLY A 63 -3.73 -2.15 8.84
C GLY A 63 -4.64 -3.38 8.81
N THR A 64 -5.90 -3.11 8.47
CA THR A 64 -6.97 -4.10 8.39
C THR A 64 -7.02 -4.68 6.98
N CYS A 65 -7.22 -5.99 6.90
CA CYS A 65 -7.47 -6.67 5.64
C CYS A 65 -8.76 -6.15 4.99
N TYR A 66 -8.92 -6.35 3.69
CA TYR A 66 -10.09 -5.85 2.98
C TYR A 66 -10.48 -6.72 1.80
N ASN A 67 -11.77 -6.67 1.45
CA ASN A 67 -12.30 -7.33 0.27
C ASN A 67 -11.85 -6.59 -1.00
N LYS A 68 -11.16 -7.29 -1.91
CA LYS A 68 -10.58 -6.69 -3.12
C LYS A 68 -11.62 -6.20 -4.14
N LEU A 69 -12.89 -6.60 -4.02
CA LEU A 69 -13.97 -6.19 -4.92
C LEU A 69 -14.65 -4.90 -4.47
N ASP A 70 -14.97 -4.77 -3.19
CA ASP A 70 -15.72 -3.62 -2.65
C ASP A 70 -14.89 -2.70 -1.74
N LEU A 71 -13.64 -3.09 -1.44
CA LEU A 71 -12.67 -2.35 -0.62
C LEU A 71 -13.12 -2.14 0.83
N THR A 72 -14.09 -2.92 1.30
CA THR A 72 -14.52 -2.90 2.70
C THR A 72 -13.56 -3.70 3.58
N GLU A 73 -13.31 -3.18 4.78
CA GLU A 73 -12.47 -3.83 5.78
C GLU A 73 -13.13 -5.12 6.28
N THR A 74 -12.33 -6.18 6.40
CA THR A 74 -12.77 -7.48 6.90
C THR A 74 -12.61 -7.59 8.41
N SER A 75 -13.27 -8.55 9.05
CA SER A 75 -13.18 -8.75 10.50
C SER A 75 -11.80 -9.28 10.93
N ALA A 76 -11.34 -8.82 12.11
CA ALA A 76 -10.03 -9.14 12.67
C ALA A 76 -9.77 -10.65 12.90
N GLU A 77 -10.83 -11.46 12.99
CA GLU A 77 -10.77 -12.91 13.23
C GLU A 77 -9.99 -13.68 12.15
N GLU A 78 -9.98 -13.19 10.91
CA GLU A 78 -9.21 -13.79 9.80
C GLU A 78 -7.72 -13.38 9.82
N GLU A 79 -7.34 -12.42 10.67
CA GLU A 79 -6.03 -11.77 10.63
C GLU A 79 -5.05 -12.19 11.74
N GLU A 80 -5.51 -12.89 12.78
CA GLU A 80 -4.71 -13.21 13.97
C GLU A 80 -3.65 -14.30 13.71
N GLU A 81 -3.83 -15.13 12.69
CA GLU A 81 -2.91 -16.24 12.39
C GLU A 81 -1.76 -15.86 11.44
N GLU A 82 -1.82 -14.69 10.80
CA GLU A 82 -0.89 -14.33 9.75
C GLU A 82 0.36 -13.62 10.29
N LYS A 83 1.53 -14.04 9.80
CA LYS A 83 2.80 -13.43 10.17
C LYS A 83 2.89 -12.00 9.64
N ARG A 84 3.15 -11.05 10.55
CA ARG A 84 3.25 -9.61 10.24
C ARG A 84 4.65 -9.01 10.40
N THR A 85 5.55 -9.70 11.11
CA THR A 85 6.90 -9.18 11.36
C THR A 85 7.93 -10.03 10.65
N PHE A 86 8.86 -9.39 9.95
CA PHE A 86 9.91 -10.03 9.18
C PHE A 86 11.25 -9.32 9.37
N ARG A 87 12.33 -10.10 9.47
CA ARG A 87 13.71 -9.62 9.44
C ARG A 87 14.25 -9.77 8.03
N LEU A 88 14.47 -8.64 7.36
CA LEU A 88 14.87 -8.60 5.95
C LEU A 88 16.25 -7.98 5.77
N CYS A 89 16.94 -8.36 4.69
CA CYS A 89 18.09 -7.59 4.21
C CYS A 89 17.60 -6.29 3.55
N LEU A 90 18.51 -5.32 3.40
CA LEU A 90 18.19 -4.03 2.76
C LEU A 90 17.54 -4.19 1.37
N GLY A 91 18.06 -5.11 0.54
CA GLY A 91 17.53 -5.33 -0.82
C GLY A 91 16.11 -5.89 -0.86
N CYS A 92 15.71 -6.65 0.16
CA CYS A 92 14.33 -7.12 0.29
C CYS A 92 13.42 -6.07 0.92
N ALA A 93 13.91 -5.28 1.87
CA ALA A 93 13.12 -4.28 2.59
C ALA A 93 12.85 -3.01 1.76
N GLN A 94 13.83 -2.51 1.00
CA GLN A 94 13.74 -1.23 0.30
C GLN A 94 12.55 -1.14 -0.68
N PRO A 95 12.27 -2.13 -1.55
CA PRO A 95 11.16 -2.02 -2.51
C PRO A 95 9.80 -2.34 -1.90
N LEU A 96 9.75 -2.77 -0.64
CA LEU A 96 8.53 -3.26 -0.01
C LEU A 96 7.49 -2.17 0.20
N GLY A 97 7.92 -0.99 0.65
CA GLY A 97 7.03 0.18 0.81
C GLY A 97 6.35 0.55 -0.50
N SER A 98 7.13 0.69 -1.58
CA SER A 98 6.59 0.99 -2.91
C SER A 98 5.66 -0.11 -3.43
N TYR A 99 6.03 -1.38 -3.25
CA TYR A 99 5.17 -2.50 -3.65
C TYR A 99 3.82 -2.47 -2.92
N CYS A 100 3.80 -2.35 -1.60
CA CYS A 100 2.57 -2.31 -0.82
C CYS A 100 1.70 -1.11 -1.22
N GLN A 101 2.29 0.08 -1.34
CA GLN A 101 1.55 1.27 -1.78
C GLN A 101 0.93 1.09 -3.18
N LEU A 102 1.64 0.47 -4.11
CA LEU A 102 1.12 0.15 -5.45
C LEU A 102 0.07 -0.95 -5.43
N HIS A 103 0.26 -2.01 -4.65
CA HIS A 103 -0.69 -3.12 -4.57
C HIS A 103 -2.01 -2.66 -3.97
N HIS A 104 -1.93 -1.82 -2.93
CA HIS A 104 -3.07 -1.36 -2.14
C HIS A 104 -3.60 0.02 -2.58
N TYR A 105 -3.13 0.58 -3.70
CA TYR A 105 -3.46 1.96 -4.09
C TYR A 105 -4.97 2.22 -4.21
N LYS A 106 -5.76 1.25 -4.70
CA LYS A 106 -7.23 1.38 -4.79
C LYS A 106 -7.88 1.48 -3.41
N PHE A 107 -7.41 0.67 -2.48
CA PHE A 107 -7.89 0.71 -1.10
C PHE A 107 -7.54 2.04 -0.45
N HIS A 108 -6.30 2.50 -0.59
CA HIS A 108 -5.85 3.81 -0.09
C HIS A 108 -6.63 4.97 -0.71
N ALA A 109 -6.88 4.93 -2.01
CA ALA A 109 -7.71 5.92 -2.69
C ALA A 109 -9.16 5.91 -2.18
N PHE A 110 -9.73 4.73 -1.96
CA PHE A 110 -11.08 4.58 -1.39
C PHE A 110 -11.18 5.16 0.02
N GLN A 111 -10.20 4.91 0.89
CA GLN A 111 -10.17 5.50 2.24
C GLN A 111 -10.06 7.03 2.17
N LYS A 112 -9.17 7.58 1.32
CA LYS A 112 -9.10 9.04 1.07
C LYS A 112 -10.45 9.62 0.62
N CYS A 113 -11.18 8.91 -0.24
CA CYS A 113 -12.52 9.32 -0.67
C CYS A 113 -13.54 9.30 0.48
N LYS A 114 -13.53 8.26 1.33
CA LYS A 114 -14.38 8.17 2.52
C LYS A 114 -14.12 9.32 3.49
N ASP A 115 -12.85 9.65 3.72
CA ASP A 115 -12.45 10.74 4.60
C ASP A 115 -12.91 12.09 4.04
N LYS A 116 -12.73 12.31 2.73
CA LYS A 116 -13.20 13.52 2.04
C LYS A 116 -14.72 13.69 2.17
N VAL A 117 -15.49 12.63 1.93
CA VAL A 117 -16.96 12.64 2.10
C VAL A 117 -17.35 12.92 3.55
N SER A 118 -16.70 12.29 4.52
CA SER A 118 -16.98 12.46 5.95
C SER A 118 -16.66 13.87 6.46
N SER A 119 -15.57 14.47 5.96
CA SER A 119 -15.21 15.87 6.22
C SER A 119 -16.27 16.83 5.66
N MET A 120 -16.74 16.62 4.42
CA MET A 120 -17.80 17.42 3.81
C MET A 120 -19.12 17.34 4.59
N GLN A 121 -19.49 16.14 5.07
CA GLN A 121 -20.68 15.94 5.91
C GLN A 121 -20.58 16.70 7.24
N THR A 122 -19.42 16.64 7.88
CA THR A 122 -19.22 17.18 9.22
C THR A 122 -19.02 18.70 9.20
N GLU A 123 -18.08 19.19 8.39
CA GLU A 123 -17.65 20.59 8.37
C GLU A 123 -18.65 21.49 7.66
N GLN A 124 -19.20 21.03 6.53
CA GLN A 124 -20.16 21.81 5.74
C GLN A 124 -21.62 21.50 6.07
N LYS A 125 -21.86 20.59 7.03
CA LYS A 125 -23.20 20.14 7.45
C LYS A 125 -24.08 19.66 6.28
N LEU A 126 -23.45 19.18 5.21
CA LEU A 126 -24.14 18.67 4.04
C LEU A 126 -24.72 17.30 4.37
N LYS A 127 -26.01 17.09 4.09
CA LYS A 127 -26.71 15.83 4.36
C LYS A 127 -27.10 15.07 3.09
N GLU A 128 -27.22 15.78 1.97
CA GLU A 128 -27.66 15.20 0.71
C GLU A 128 -26.47 14.62 -0.04
N SER A 129 -26.48 13.31 -0.24
CA SER A 129 -25.36 12.56 -0.84
C SER A 129 -24.95 13.08 -2.21
N HIS A 130 -25.92 13.45 -3.06
CA HIS A 130 -25.63 13.97 -4.39
C HIS A 130 -24.87 15.31 -4.36
N ILE A 131 -25.21 16.21 -3.43
CA ILE A 131 -24.51 17.50 -3.25
C ILE A 131 -23.09 17.26 -2.75
N ILE A 132 -22.90 16.34 -1.80
CA ILE A 132 -21.56 16.01 -1.29
C ILE A 132 -20.68 15.47 -2.41
N LEU A 133 -21.19 14.53 -3.20
CA LEU A 133 -20.46 13.94 -4.31
C LEU A 133 -20.13 14.99 -5.38
N GLU A 134 -21.08 15.83 -5.76
CA GLU A 134 -20.85 16.92 -6.71
C GLU A 134 -19.75 17.86 -6.19
N ARG A 135 -19.75 18.20 -4.90
CA ARG A 135 -18.74 19.07 -4.31
C ARG A 135 -17.35 18.44 -4.28
N CYS A 136 -17.26 17.14 -4.00
CA CYS A 136 -16.00 16.39 -4.08
C CYS A 136 -15.47 16.35 -5.53
N LEU A 137 -16.34 16.14 -6.51
CA LEU A 137 -15.97 16.08 -7.93
C LEU A 137 -15.55 17.44 -8.48
N GLN A 138 -16.06 18.54 -7.91
CA GLN A 138 -15.65 19.91 -8.26
C GLN A 138 -14.31 20.32 -7.62
N ASP A 139 -13.77 19.53 -6.69
CA ASP A 139 -12.48 19.79 -6.08
C ASP A 139 -11.35 19.23 -6.95
N ASP A 140 -11.15 19.86 -8.11
CA ASP A 140 -10.12 19.49 -9.08
C ASP A 140 -8.72 19.47 -8.45
N ALA A 141 -8.45 20.36 -7.48
CA ALA A 141 -7.16 20.41 -6.80
C ALA A 141 -6.90 19.12 -6.00
N TRP A 142 -7.90 18.64 -5.25
CA TRP A 142 -7.80 17.39 -4.50
C TRP A 142 -7.68 16.17 -5.42
N VAL A 143 -8.50 16.09 -6.48
CA VAL A 143 -8.43 14.97 -7.44
C VAL A 143 -7.08 14.93 -8.16
N ASN A 144 -6.59 16.08 -8.62
CA ASN A 144 -5.29 16.17 -9.28
C ASN A 144 -4.14 15.85 -8.32
N GLN A 145 -4.25 16.23 -7.03
CA GLN A 145 -3.24 15.85 -6.04
C GLN A 145 -3.21 14.34 -5.81
N MET A 146 -4.36 13.67 -5.71
CA MET A 146 -4.40 12.21 -5.60
C MET A 146 -3.74 11.51 -6.80
N PHE A 147 -3.93 12.06 -8.00
CA PHE A 147 -3.27 11.54 -9.19
C PHE A 147 -1.75 11.82 -9.18
N ALA A 148 -1.35 13.03 -8.81
CA ALA A 148 0.07 13.40 -8.70
C ALA A 148 0.81 12.55 -7.66
N ASP A 149 0.19 12.24 -6.52
CA ASP A 149 0.74 11.33 -5.50
C ASP A 149 1.05 9.95 -6.10
N LEU A 150 0.11 9.40 -6.88
CA LEU A 150 0.27 8.10 -7.54
C LEU A 150 1.36 8.12 -8.63
N GLN A 151 1.45 9.22 -9.39
CA GLN A 151 2.54 9.41 -10.35
C GLN A 151 3.90 9.52 -9.66
N GLY A 152 3.99 10.23 -8.53
CA GLY A 152 5.21 10.29 -7.73
C GLY A 152 5.62 8.91 -7.24
N LEU A 153 4.66 8.10 -6.78
CA LEU A 153 4.93 6.71 -6.40
C LEU A 153 5.50 5.89 -7.56
N TRP A 154 4.94 6.05 -8.76
CA TRP A 154 5.44 5.39 -9.96
C TRP A 154 6.90 5.74 -10.29
N GLU A 155 7.30 6.99 -10.09
CA GLU A 155 8.69 7.42 -10.33
C GLU A 155 9.67 6.76 -9.36
N THR A 156 9.29 6.62 -8.08
CA THR A 156 10.14 5.96 -7.07
C THR A 156 10.44 4.49 -7.38
N CYS A 157 9.58 3.84 -8.18
CA CYS A 157 9.76 2.44 -8.58
C CYS A 157 10.76 2.27 -9.74
N THR A 158 11.07 3.34 -10.46
CA THR A 158 11.93 3.30 -11.67
C THR A 158 13.38 3.70 -11.43
N GLN A 159 13.69 4.23 -10.24
CA GLN A 159 15.06 4.61 -9.88
C GLN A 159 15.80 3.35 -9.39
N PRO A 160 16.82 2.85 -10.10
CA PRO A 160 17.71 1.86 -9.52
C PRO A 160 18.48 2.53 -8.36
N SER A 161 18.51 1.87 -7.21
CA SER A 161 19.43 2.21 -6.11
C SER A 161 20.88 2.11 -6.57
#